data_AF-A0A0D0SAN1-F1
#
_entry.id   AF-A0A0D0SAN1-F1
#
_cell.length_a   1.000
_cell.length_b   1.000
_cell.length_c   1.000
_cell.angle_alpha   90.00
_cell.angle_beta   90.00
_cell.angle_gamma   90.00
#
_symmetry.space_group_name_H-M   'P 1'
#
loop_
_entity.id
_entity.type
_entity.pdbx_description
1 polymer ?
#
loop_
_entity_poly.entity_id
_entity_poly.type
_entity_poly.pdbx_seq_one_letter_code
_entity_poly.pdbx_strand_id
1 'polypeptide(L)'
;MVVKVAICDDEQESLERVKNELIKSADELEIEVEIHPYTDGRQVLEDEQNLDVLFLDIDMPMISGLEVARTLRENGSEVILIFISAHEQYVFESMEYQPFRYIRKERIEAEVFHALKSAYRKVINLQSK
;
A
#
# COMPACT_ATOMS: atom_id res chain seq x y z
N MET A 1 -10.86 -13.04 9.55
CA MET A 1 -11.15 -12.31 8.29
C MET A 1 -9.79 -11.88 7.79
N VAL A 2 -9.45 -12.29 6.59
CA VAL A 2 -8.10 -12.07 6.05
C VAL A 2 -8.12 -10.81 5.19
N VAL A 3 -7.23 -9.87 5.48
CA VAL A 3 -7.01 -8.66 4.68
C VAL A 3 -5.89 -8.94 3.69
N LYS A 4 -6.14 -8.72 2.40
CA LYS A 4 -5.13 -8.91 1.35
C LYS A 4 -4.36 -7.60 1.13
N VAL A 5 -3.10 -7.61 1.52
CA VAL A 5 -2.21 -6.44 1.50
C VAL A 5 -1.13 -6.65 0.45
N ALA A 6 -1.12 -5.81 -0.59
CA ALA A 6 0.00 -5.72 -1.50
C ALA A 6 1.06 -4.74 -0.99
N ILE A 7 2.33 -5.07 -1.24
CA ILE A 7 3.46 -4.16 -1.09
C ILE A 7 4.22 -4.13 -2.41
N CYS A 8 4.51 -2.94 -2.94
CA CYS A 8 5.22 -2.79 -4.21
C CYS A 8 6.33 -1.77 -4.08
N ASP A 9 7.58 -2.22 -4.23
CA ASP A 9 8.80 -1.42 -4.16
C ASP A 9 9.91 -2.19 -4.90
N ASP A 10 10.65 -1.54 -5.80
CA ASP A 10 11.74 -2.21 -6.53
C ASP A 10 12.98 -2.43 -5.65
N GLU A 11 13.08 -1.72 -4.52
CA GLU A 11 14.13 -1.90 -3.53
C GLU A 11 13.76 -3.03 -2.56
N GLN A 12 14.39 -4.21 -2.74
CA GLN A 12 14.17 -5.39 -1.89
C GLN A 12 14.29 -5.11 -0.38
N GLU A 13 15.19 -4.22 0.01
CA GLU A 13 15.37 -3.81 1.42
C GLU A 13 14.13 -3.08 1.96
N SER A 14 13.61 -2.10 1.21
CA SER A 14 12.41 -1.36 1.57
C SER A 14 11.20 -2.29 1.63
N LEU A 15 11.05 -3.16 0.63
CA LEU A 15 9.99 -4.16 0.57
C LEU A 15 9.99 -5.09 1.80
N GLU A 16 11.15 -5.63 2.20
CA GLU A 16 11.25 -6.47 3.39
C GLU A 16 11.03 -5.68 4.69
N ARG A 17 11.45 -4.41 4.78
CA ARG A 17 11.16 -3.55 5.94
C ARG A 17 9.66 -3.35 6.12
N VAL A 18 8.94 -2.99 5.07
CA VAL A 18 7.48 -2.82 5.12
C VAL A 18 6.79 -4.13 5.48
N LYS A 19 7.19 -5.24 4.86
CA LYS A 19 6.65 -6.58 5.16
C LYS A 19 6.81 -6.96 6.62
N ASN A 20 8.02 -6.80 7.17
CA ASN A 20 8.31 -7.15 8.57
C ASN A 20 7.47 -6.30 9.54
N GLU A 21 7.34 -4.99 9.29
CA GLU A 21 6.51 -4.12 10.11
C GLU A 21 5.01 -4.41 9.94
N LEU A 22 4.55 -4.83 8.76
CA LEU A 22 3.18 -5.30 8.56
C LEU A 22 2.89 -6.57 9.37
N ILE A 23 3.79 -7.56 9.34
CA ILE A 23 3.65 -8.80 10.11
C ILE A 23 3.57 -8.49 11.61
N LYS A 24 4.52 -7.70 12.11
CA LYS A 24 4.56 -7.27 13.51
C LYS A 24 3.30 -6.49 13.91
N SER A 25 2.85 -5.58 13.05
CA SER A 25 1.64 -4.78 13.29
C SER A 25 0.37 -5.63 13.27
N ALA A 26 0.31 -6.63 12.39
CA ALA A 26 -0.82 -7.54 12.31
C ALA A 26 -0.93 -8.42 13.57
N ASP A 27 0.20 -8.92 14.08
CA ASP A 27 0.29 -9.66 15.35
C ASP A 27 -0.18 -8.79 16.53
N GLU A 28 0.34 -7.55 16.64
CA GLU A 28 -0.06 -6.61 17.70
C GLU A 28 -1.55 -6.22 17.65
N LEU A 29 -2.12 -6.16 16.45
CA LEU A 29 -3.54 -5.84 16.24
C LEU A 29 -4.46 -7.06 16.34
N GLU A 30 -3.91 -8.27 16.46
CA GLU A 30 -4.64 -9.55 16.41
C GLU A 30 -5.50 -9.68 15.13
N ILE A 31 -4.94 -9.31 13.97
CA ILE A 31 -5.61 -9.42 12.67
C ILE A 31 -4.89 -10.35 11.71
N GLU A 32 -5.65 -11.03 10.85
CA GLU A 32 -5.11 -11.88 9.79
C GLU A 32 -4.84 -11.03 8.54
N VAL A 33 -3.59 -11.08 8.05
CA VAL A 33 -3.18 -10.42 6.80
C VAL A 33 -2.54 -11.43 5.86
N GLU A 34 -2.88 -11.34 4.57
CA GLU A 34 -2.20 -12.04 3.49
C GLU A 34 -1.35 -11.00 2.74
N ILE A 35 -0.03 -11.16 2.75
CA ILE A 35 0.90 -10.17 2.18
C ILE A 35 1.40 -10.63 0.82
N HIS A 36 1.21 -9.79 -0.20
CA HIS A 36 1.65 -10.01 -1.57
C HIS A 36 2.75 -9.01 -1.95
N PRO A 37 4.02 -9.43 -1.99
CA PRO A 37 5.12 -8.58 -2.41
C PRO A 37 5.30 -8.53 -3.92
N TYR A 38 5.55 -7.34 -4.45
CA TYR A 38 5.85 -7.07 -5.85
C TYR A 38 7.07 -6.14 -5.96
N THR A 39 7.89 -6.33 -6.98
CA THR A 39 9.03 -5.45 -7.28
C THR A 39 8.81 -4.63 -8.55
N ASP A 40 7.63 -4.76 -9.16
CA ASP A 40 7.26 -4.11 -10.40
C ASP A 40 5.77 -3.76 -10.35
N GLY A 41 5.45 -2.48 -10.56
CA GLY A 41 4.09 -1.98 -10.53
C GLY A 41 3.16 -2.67 -11.52
N ARG A 42 3.66 -3.24 -12.62
CA ARG A 42 2.85 -3.96 -13.61
C ARG A 42 2.22 -5.21 -13.02
N GLN A 43 2.92 -5.90 -12.12
CA GLN A 43 2.42 -7.09 -11.44
C GLN A 43 1.24 -6.73 -10.53
N VAL A 44 1.28 -5.55 -9.90
CA VAL A 44 0.15 -5.05 -9.09
C VAL A 44 -1.10 -4.86 -9.95
N LEU A 45 -0.95 -4.30 -11.15
CA LEU A 45 -2.06 -4.08 -12.08
C LEU A 45 -2.65 -5.38 -12.63
N GLU A 46 -1.87 -6.45 -12.72
CA GLU A 46 -2.36 -7.79 -13.11
C GLU A 46 -3.21 -8.44 -12.00
N ASP A 47 -2.88 -8.17 -10.73
CA ASP A 47 -3.51 -8.80 -9.55
C ASP A 47 -4.51 -7.89 -8.80
N GLU A 48 -4.83 -6.70 -9.33
CA GLU A 48 -5.53 -5.62 -8.61
C GLU A 48 -6.92 -5.99 -8.08
N GLN A 49 -7.61 -6.94 -8.71
CA GLN A 49 -9.00 -7.31 -8.35
C GLN A 49 -9.13 -8.02 -7.00
N ASN A 50 -8.00 -8.46 -6.41
CA ASN A 50 -7.99 -9.24 -5.18
C ASN A 50 -7.35 -8.50 -3.99
N LEU A 51 -7.11 -7.20 -4.08
CA LEU A 51 -6.36 -6.46 -3.06
C LEU A 51 -7.27 -5.52 -2.26
N ASP A 52 -7.17 -5.58 -0.94
CA ASP A 52 -7.87 -4.66 -0.03
C ASP A 52 -7.04 -3.39 0.21
N VAL A 53 -5.72 -3.57 0.37
CA VAL A 53 -4.78 -2.50 0.72
C VAL A 53 -3.52 -2.63 -0.15
N LEU A 54 -2.99 -1.51 -0.63
CA LEU A 54 -1.75 -1.45 -1.39
C LEU A 54 -0.81 -0.42 -0.76
N PHE A 55 0.36 -0.87 -0.31
CA PHE A 55 1.49 0.00 0.01
C PHE A 55 2.39 0.11 -1.22
N LEU A 56 2.54 1.30 -1.76
CA LEU A 56 3.13 1.54 -3.08
C LEU A 56 4.27 2.55 -3.01
N ASP A 57 5.45 2.15 -3.46
CA ASP A 57 6.51 3.08 -3.75
C ASP A 57 6.21 3.91 -5.01
N ILE A 58 6.70 5.14 -5.03
CA ILE A 58 6.51 6.05 -6.16
C ILE A 58 7.62 5.88 -7.19
N ASP A 59 8.85 5.70 -6.71
CA ASP A 59 10.07 5.85 -7.49
C ASP A 59 10.56 4.50 -8.03
N MET A 60 9.69 3.85 -8.81
CA MET A 60 9.97 2.53 -9.40
C MET A 60 10.34 2.61 -10.89
N PRO A 61 11.18 1.69 -11.40
CA PRO A 61 11.46 1.56 -12.83
C PRO A 61 10.24 1.05 -13.60
N MET A 62 10.29 1.22 -14.93
CA MET A 62 9.25 0.82 -15.90
C MET A 62 7.95 1.62 -15.80
N ILE A 63 7.26 1.58 -14.66
CA ILE A 63 6.11 2.43 -14.36
C ILE A 63 6.22 2.95 -12.92
N SER A 64 5.98 4.24 -12.74
CA SER A 64 5.99 4.86 -11.41
C SER A 64 4.77 4.44 -10.59
N GLY A 65 4.86 4.60 -9.26
CA GLY A 65 3.71 4.38 -8.38
C GLY A 65 2.53 5.32 -8.66
N LEU A 66 2.80 6.53 -9.18
CA LEU A 66 1.74 7.45 -9.60
C LEU A 66 1.03 6.94 -10.85
N GLU A 67 1.75 6.35 -11.81
CA GLU A 67 1.14 5.70 -12.97
C GLU A 67 0.31 4.47 -12.59
N VAL A 68 0.81 3.64 -11.68
CA VAL A 68 0.05 2.52 -11.11
C VAL A 68 -1.23 3.02 -10.44
N ALA A 69 -1.14 4.05 -9.59
CA ALA A 69 -2.28 4.64 -8.92
C ALA A 69 -3.30 5.24 -9.90
N ARG A 70 -2.83 5.90 -10.96
CA ARG A 70 -3.68 6.40 -12.03
C ARG A 70 -4.45 5.27 -12.69
N THR A 71 -3.77 4.20 -13.12
CA THR A 71 -4.42 3.06 -13.78
C THR A 71 -5.41 2.36 -12.86
N LEU A 72 -5.07 2.16 -11.58
CA LEU A 72 -6.00 1.61 -10.58
C LEU A 72 -7.30 2.42 -10.51
N ARG A 73 -7.19 3.75 -10.45
CA ARG A 73 -8.38 4.63 -10.37
C ARG A 73 -9.16 4.69 -11.68
N GLU A 74 -8.48 4.71 -12.83
CA GLU A 74 -9.12 4.63 -14.15
C GLU A 74 -9.91 3.33 -14.32
N ASN A 75 -9.41 2.22 -13.77
CA ASN A 75 -10.09 0.92 -13.76
C ASN A 75 -11.22 0.82 -12.70
N GLY A 76 -11.43 1.87 -11.89
CA GLY A 76 -12.43 1.89 -10.83
C GLY A 76 -12.04 1.06 -9.61
N SER A 77 -10.75 0.75 -9.42
CA SER A 77 -10.27 0.03 -8.24
C SER A 77 -10.49 0.84 -6.96
N GLU A 78 -11.13 0.19 -5.99
CA GLU A 78 -11.37 0.74 -4.65
C GLU A 78 -10.26 0.38 -3.65
N VAL A 79 -9.13 -0.18 -4.12
CA VAL A 79 -8.02 -0.55 -3.25
C VAL A 79 -7.59 0.64 -2.39
N ILE A 80 -7.41 0.38 -1.09
CA ILE A 80 -6.94 1.39 -0.15
C ILE A 80 -5.46 1.64 -0.43
N LEU A 81 -5.19 2.76 -1.07
CA LEU A 81 -3.86 3.13 -1.53
C LEU A 81 -3.08 3.86 -0.45
N ILE A 82 -1.89 3.38 -0.12
CA ILE A 82 -0.95 4.00 0.81
C ILE A 82 0.37 4.17 0.09
N PHE A 83 0.82 5.40 -0.13
CA PHE A 83 2.15 5.63 -0.71
C PHE A 83 3.23 5.48 0.35
N ILE A 84 4.37 4.90 -0.02
CA ILE A 84 5.61 4.88 0.77
C ILE A 84 6.75 5.39 -0.12
N SER A 85 7.25 6.61 0.07
CA SER A 85 8.34 7.13 -0.78
C SER A 85 9.37 7.91 0.04
N ALA A 86 10.58 8.03 -0.50
CA ALA A 86 11.64 8.86 0.07
C ALA A 86 11.47 10.35 -0.28
N HIS A 87 10.53 10.69 -1.18
CA HIS A 87 10.45 12.00 -1.82
C HIS A 87 9.14 12.74 -1.52
N GLU A 88 9.17 13.65 -0.54
CA GLU A 88 8.01 14.46 -0.12
C GLU A 88 7.38 15.31 -1.23
N GLN A 89 8.14 15.62 -2.28
CA GLN A 89 7.66 16.41 -3.42
C GLN A 89 6.45 15.79 -4.12
N TYR A 90 6.29 14.47 -4.07
CA TYR A 90 5.18 13.77 -4.69
C TYR A 90 3.89 13.79 -3.84
N VAL A 91 3.91 14.30 -2.61
CA VAL A 91 2.72 14.30 -1.74
C VAL A 91 1.54 14.99 -2.41
N PHE A 92 1.73 16.21 -2.94
CA PHE A 92 0.63 16.97 -3.55
C PHE A 92 0.12 16.34 -4.85
N GLU A 93 1.04 15.85 -5.69
CA GLU A 93 0.69 15.14 -6.93
C GLU A 93 -0.09 13.86 -6.64
N SER A 94 0.33 13.11 -5.62
CA SER A 94 -0.33 11.88 -5.22
C SER A 94 -1.78 12.08 -4.78
N MET A 95 -2.17 13.28 -4.31
CA MET A 95 -3.52 13.55 -3.80
C MET A 95 -4.61 13.36 -4.86
N GLU A 96 -4.28 13.53 -6.14
CA GLU A 96 -5.20 13.27 -7.26
C GLU A 96 -5.74 11.84 -7.24
N TYR A 97 -4.92 10.88 -6.79
CA TYR A 97 -5.27 9.46 -6.71
C TYR A 97 -5.93 9.05 -5.39
N GLN A 98 -6.29 10.04 -4.57
CA GLN A 98 -6.96 9.87 -3.28
C GLN A 98 -6.28 8.82 -2.38
N PRO A 99 -4.98 8.99 -2.08
CA PRO A 99 -4.27 8.09 -1.20
C PRO A 99 -4.89 8.18 0.19
N PHE A 100 -5.06 7.03 0.80
CA PHE A 100 -5.53 6.92 2.16
C PHE A 100 -4.49 7.46 3.14
N ARG A 101 -3.21 7.19 2.88
CA ARG A 101 -2.06 7.71 3.64
C ARG A 101 -0.83 7.86 2.74
N TYR A 102 0.09 8.68 3.19
CA TYR A 102 1.44 8.80 2.65
C TYR A 102 2.43 8.58 3.79
N ILE A 103 3.37 7.67 3.61
CA ILE A 103 4.42 7.31 4.57
C ILE A 103 5.76 7.68 3.95
N ARG A 104 6.63 8.30 4.73
CA ARG A 104 8.01 8.54 4.31
C ARG A 104 8.86 7.31 4.62
N LYS A 105 9.75 6.86 3.71
CA LYS A 105 10.55 5.63 3.87
C LYS A 105 11.37 5.62 5.18
N GLU A 106 11.79 6.77 5.70
CA GLU A 106 12.49 6.90 6.98
C GLU A 106 11.57 6.78 8.22
N ARG A 107 10.26 6.63 8.03
CA ARG A 107 9.25 6.51 9.10
C ARG A 107 8.42 5.23 9.00
N ILE A 108 8.83 4.24 8.21
CA ILE A 108 8.14 2.95 8.02
C ILE A 108 7.76 2.34 9.38
N GLU A 109 8.74 2.19 10.27
CA GLU A 109 8.61 1.55 11.58
C GLU A 109 7.66 2.31 12.53
N ALA A 110 7.50 3.62 12.32
CA ALA A 110 6.64 4.46 13.16
C ALA A 110 5.21 4.58 12.63
N GLU A 111 5.00 4.41 11.32
CA GLU A 111 3.73 4.75 10.66
C GLU A 111 2.98 3.54 10.10
N VAL A 112 3.65 2.43 9.75
CA VAL A 112 3.00 1.24 9.18
C VAL A 112 1.93 0.69 10.11
N PHE A 113 2.18 0.63 11.42
CA PHE A 113 1.18 0.18 12.40
C PHE A 113 -0.11 1.01 12.33
N HIS A 114 0.03 2.34 12.35
CA HIS A 114 -1.12 3.24 12.30
C HIS A 114 -1.83 3.19 10.95
N ALA A 115 -1.09 2.99 9.87
CA ALA A 115 -1.61 2.84 8.53
C ALA A 115 -2.42 1.55 8.39
N LEU A 116 -1.87 0.40 8.79
CA LEU A 116 -2.56 -0.89 8.78
C LEU A 116 -3.81 -0.85 9.65
N LYS A 117 -3.71 -0.34 10.89
CA LYS A 117 -4.86 -0.20 11.80
C LYS A 117 -6.00 0.62 11.21
N SER A 118 -5.67 1.72 10.52
CA SER A 118 -6.67 2.60 9.91
C SER A 118 -7.28 1.96 8.65
N ALA A 119 -6.45 1.31 7.83
CA ALA A 119 -6.86 0.62 6.62
C ALA A 119 -7.80 -0.54 6.96
N TYR A 120 -7.45 -1.37 7.95
CA TYR A 120 -8.29 -2.47 8.44
C TYR A 120 -9.70 -2.01 8.84
N ARG A 121 -9.80 -0.92 9.61
CA ARG A 121 -11.10 -0.33 9.98
C ARG A 121 -11.90 0.12 8.77
N LYS A 122 -11.23 0.67 7.76
CA LYS A 122 -11.86 1.09 6.51
C LYS A 122 -12.37 -0.12 5.71
N VAL A 123 -11.60 -1.21 5.60
CA VAL A 123 -12.01 -2.47 4.96
C VAL A 123 -13.28 -3.02 5.61
N ILE A 124 -13.30 -3.16 6.95
CA ILE A 124 -14.48 -3.63 7.69
C ILE A 124 -15.73 -2.78 7.37
N ASN A 125 -15.57 -1.46 7.34
CA ASN A 125 -16.69 -0.54 7.10
C ASN A 125 -17.23 -0.61 5.66
N LEU A 126 -16.38 -0.96 4.67
CA LEU A 126 -16.81 -1.13 3.28
C LEU A 126 -17.61 -2.43 3.11
N GLN A 127 -17.21 -3.50 3.80
CA GLN A 127 -17.88 -4.81 3.73
C GLN A 127 -19.16 -4.90 4.59
N SER A 128 -19.38 -3.95 5.49
CA SER A 128 -20.59 -3.89 6.33
C SER A 128 -21.75 -3.11 5.69
N LYS A 129 -21.59 -2.63 4.45
CA LYS A 129 -22.62 -1.95 3.65
C LYS A 129 -23.18 -2.88 2.59
#